data_AF-A0A1J5E0I3-F1
#
_entry.id   AF-A0A1J5E0I3-F1
#
_cell.length_a   1.000
_cell.length_b   1.000
_cell.length_c   1.000
_cell.angle_alpha   90.00
_cell.angle_beta   90.00
_cell.angle_gamma   90.00
#
_symmetry.space_group_name_H-M   'P 1'
#
loop_
_entity.id
_entity.type
_entity.pdbx_description
1 polymer ?
#
loop_
_entity_poly.entity_id
_entity_poly.type
_entity_poly.pdbx_seq_one_letter_code
_entity_poly.pdbx_strand_id
1 'polypeptide(L)'
;MKKAKIICTIGPSINQPLILKEMVDAGMDIVKLNLSNGSHSEYQEIIKHIRDISKETGKHIGIIQEISGPRVRVGQLPSPITLKEDFVFTLTTDEKATGDNIIPITYPNLPKEMHPGELICFSKGQVSLKVIRTAMSEIICKVIRGGEIQSNEVMNLPMTKLKLHSLTDKDEEDIVFGIKTGADMISLGIHAAKDIHAVRLFLKKNRADIPLIARIERAESINHLDEIIKASDGIMIIRGELGVEIPIEKLPLIQKGIIAQASLLGKPVIIASGILNSMLENPHPFMGEVTDIANAVFDLTDAFMLSEETDIGKYPIECIKTIIKIIKEAEASMEYEGILRDRSELRKISSQDALSHAVCQIAIDLHVAAIISYTWTGASIQQIIKYRPKAPIIALSPNQSVLRQMALYWNVLAMESDELKNMDEIMNEGIETAKKSGLFRSGDRVIVAGSLPVNSIESTNFLQVIMV
;
A
#
# COMPACT_ATOMS: atom_id res chain seq x y z
N MET A 1 21.48 -2.13 -3.98
CA MET A 1 20.11 -1.67 -4.36
C MET A 1 19.25 -1.69 -3.09
N LYS A 2 18.27 -0.79 -2.93
CA LYS A 2 17.28 -0.91 -1.83
C LYS A 2 16.33 -2.07 -2.13
N LYS A 3 15.90 -2.85 -1.14
CA LYS A 3 14.97 -3.98 -1.36
C LYS A 3 13.53 -3.57 -1.13
N ALA A 4 13.24 -2.89 -0.01
CA ALA A 4 11.95 -2.29 0.27
C ALA A 4 11.67 -1.12 -0.68
N LYS A 5 10.39 -0.97 -1.04
CA LYS A 5 9.92 -0.05 -2.07
C LYS A 5 9.43 1.27 -1.48
N ILE A 6 9.51 2.33 -2.27
CA ILE A 6 9.08 3.67 -1.88
C ILE A 6 7.89 4.09 -2.73
N ILE A 7 6.77 4.30 -2.04
CA ILE A 7 5.55 4.87 -2.60
C ILE A 7 5.49 6.34 -2.19
N CYS A 8 5.25 7.24 -3.13
CA CYS A 8 5.04 8.65 -2.83
C CYS A 8 3.63 9.06 -3.22
N THR A 9 2.93 9.75 -2.31
CA THR A 9 1.65 10.38 -2.63
C THR A 9 1.90 11.64 -3.43
N ILE A 10 1.21 11.77 -4.57
CA ILE A 10 1.33 12.92 -5.47
C ILE A 10 -0.08 13.50 -5.69
N GLY A 11 -0.28 14.72 -5.23
CA GLY A 11 -1.46 15.52 -5.53
C GLY A 11 -1.21 16.55 -6.64
N PRO A 12 -2.27 17.30 -7.03
CA PRO A 12 -2.18 18.32 -8.08
C PRO A 12 -1.16 19.43 -7.81
N SER A 13 -0.84 19.69 -6.53
CA SER A 13 0.17 20.67 -6.11
C SER A 13 1.58 20.35 -6.58
N ILE A 14 1.91 19.06 -6.78
CA ILE A 14 3.24 18.58 -7.16
C ILE A 14 3.15 17.80 -8.47
N ASN A 15 2.70 18.48 -9.54
CA ASN A 15 2.57 17.91 -10.88
C ASN A 15 3.62 18.43 -11.89
N GLN A 16 4.68 19.09 -11.43
CA GLN A 16 5.72 19.58 -12.34
C GLN A 16 6.60 18.42 -12.83
N PRO A 17 6.74 18.18 -14.16
CA PRO A 17 7.51 17.05 -14.68
C PRO A 17 8.95 16.98 -14.16
N LEU A 18 9.60 18.13 -13.96
CA LEU A 18 10.96 18.20 -13.42
C LEU A 18 11.04 17.63 -11.99
N ILE A 19 10.11 18.03 -11.12
CA ILE A 19 10.07 17.54 -9.73
C ILE A 19 9.75 16.04 -9.71
N LEU A 20 8.77 15.60 -10.51
CA LEU A 20 8.43 14.18 -10.61
C LEU A 20 9.62 13.34 -11.09
N LYS A 21 10.41 13.85 -12.05
CA LYS A 21 11.63 13.20 -12.51
C LYS A 21 12.68 13.14 -11.41
N GLU A 22 12.88 14.22 -10.66
CA GLU A 22 13.79 14.24 -9.50
C GLU A 22 13.37 13.22 -8.43
N MET A 23 12.07 13.01 -8.20
CA MET A 23 11.57 11.97 -7.28
C MET A 23 11.88 10.56 -7.79
N VAL A 24 11.68 10.30 -9.09
CA VAL A 24 12.04 9.03 -9.74
C VAL A 24 13.56 8.78 -9.68
N ASP A 25 14.36 9.82 -9.83
CA ASP A 25 15.83 9.73 -9.74
C ASP A 25 16.32 9.59 -8.30
N ALA A 26 15.63 10.18 -7.34
CA ALA A 26 15.87 9.98 -5.91
C ALA A 26 15.54 8.55 -5.46
N GLY A 27 14.65 7.86 -6.17
CA GLY A 27 14.37 6.43 -5.99
C GLY A 27 12.94 6.08 -5.63
N MET A 28 11.96 6.93 -5.97
CA MET A 28 10.54 6.59 -5.96
C MET A 28 10.26 5.40 -6.90
N ASP A 29 9.52 4.40 -6.42
CA ASP A 29 9.14 3.22 -7.22
C ASP A 29 7.68 3.30 -7.69
N ILE A 30 6.81 3.92 -6.89
CA ILE A 30 5.36 3.97 -7.13
C ILE A 30 4.81 5.35 -6.78
N VAL A 31 3.87 5.82 -7.60
CA VAL A 31 3.04 6.98 -7.32
C VAL A 31 1.69 6.55 -6.77
N LYS A 32 1.26 7.14 -5.66
CA LYS A 32 -0.09 7.00 -5.12
C LYS A 32 -0.91 8.26 -5.43
N LEU A 33 -2.08 8.08 -6.03
CA LEU A 33 -3.04 9.14 -6.34
C LEU A 33 -4.24 9.04 -5.41
N ASN A 34 -4.65 10.15 -4.78
CA ASN A 34 -5.77 10.17 -3.84
C ASN A 34 -7.05 10.73 -4.48
N LEU A 35 -7.87 9.88 -5.10
CA LEU A 35 -9.11 10.35 -5.75
C LEU A 35 -10.20 10.84 -4.80
N SER A 36 -9.97 10.77 -3.48
CA SER A 36 -10.83 11.45 -2.51
C SER A 36 -10.75 12.98 -2.65
N ASN A 37 -9.64 13.50 -3.20
CA ASN A 37 -9.37 14.92 -3.37
C ASN A 37 -9.03 15.19 -4.84
N GLY A 38 -9.52 16.27 -5.44
CA GLY A 38 -9.17 16.64 -6.82
C GLY A 38 -10.00 15.95 -7.91
N SER A 39 -9.79 16.39 -9.14
CA SER A 39 -10.54 15.98 -10.32
C SER A 39 -9.80 14.93 -11.15
N HIS A 40 -10.56 14.11 -11.90
CA HIS A 40 -9.99 13.13 -12.85
C HIS A 40 -9.06 13.78 -13.88
N SER A 41 -9.33 15.02 -14.31
CA SER A 41 -8.48 15.75 -15.25
C SER A 41 -7.09 16.05 -14.70
N GLU A 42 -7.00 16.47 -13.44
CA GLU A 42 -5.70 16.79 -12.81
C GLU A 42 -4.85 15.52 -12.67
N TYR A 43 -5.46 14.40 -12.26
CA TYR A 43 -4.75 13.13 -12.14
C TYR A 43 -4.35 12.53 -13.48
N GLN A 44 -5.12 12.77 -14.55
CA GLN A 44 -4.75 12.32 -15.89
C GLN A 44 -3.44 12.95 -16.37
N GLU A 45 -3.19 14.21 -16.02
CA GLU A 45 -1.92 14.88 -16.33
C GLU A 45 -0.75 14.27 -15.55
N ILE A 46 -0.93 14.02 -14.25
CA ILE A 46 0.09 13.36 -13.42
C ILE A 46 0.45 11.99 -14.00
N ILE A 47 -0.55 11.17 -14.34
CA ILE A 47 -0.35 9.85 -14.95
C ILE A 47 0.47 9.97 -16.23
N LYS A 48 0.12 10.93 -17.11
CA LYS A 48 0.85 11.16 -18.36
C LYS A 48 2.32 11.48 -18.09
N HIS A 49 2.61 12.43 -17.20
CA HIS A 49 3.98 12.81 -16.86
C HIS A 49 4.79 11.61 -16.33
N ILE A 50 4.21 10.80 -15.44
CA ILE A 50 4.87 9.61 -14.90
C ILE A 50 5.15 8.57 -15.98
N ARG A 51 4.23 8.36 -16.93
CA ARG A 51 4.44 7.43 -18.05
C ARG A 51 5.54 7.93 -19.00
N ASP A 52 5.61 9.23 -19.26
CA ASP A 52 6.66 9.83 -20.09
C ASP A 52 8.04 9.73 -19.40
N ILE A 53 8.13 10.03 -18.11
CA ILE A 53 9.35 9.88 -17.30
C ILE A 53 9.79 8.41 -17.24
N SER A 54 8.84 7.48 -17.09
CA SER A 54 9.11 6.03 -17.08
C SER A 54 9.76 5.58 -18.40
N LYS A 55 9.28 6.08 -19.54
CA LYS A 55 9.89 5.82 -20.86
C LYS A 55 11.28 6.45 -20.99
N GLU A 56 11.45 7.69 -20.54
CA GLU A 56 12.74 8.41 -20.62
C GLU A 56 13.81 7.72 -19.77
N THR A 57 13.46 7.30 -18.56
CA THR A 57 14.41 6.74 -17.58
C THR A 57 14.60 5.23 -17.71
N GLY A 58 13.71 4.54 -18.45
CA GLY A 58 13.67 3.07 -18.50
C GLY A 58 13.23 2.40 -17.20
N LYS A 59 12.79 3.16 -16.20
CA LYS A 59 12.32 2.63 -14.91
C LYS A 59 10.83 2.35 -14.97
N HIS A 60 10.38 1.17 -14.55
CA HIS A 60 8.96 0.86 -14.43
C HIS A 60 8.36 1.46 -13.15
N ILE A 61 7.63 2.57 -13.28
CA ILE A 61 7.00 3.27 -12.15
C ILE A 61 5.52 2.84 -12.04
N GLY A 62 5.17 2.24 -10.91
CA GLY A 62 3.80 1.81 -10.62
C GLY A 62 2.88 2.97 -10.25
N ILE A 63 1.58 2.82 -10.48
CA ILE A 63 0.55 3.76 -10.03
C ILE A 63 -0.48 3.03 -9.19
N ILE A 64 -0.62 3.46 -7.93
CA ILE A 64 -1.70 3.07 -7.03
C ILE A 64 -2.76 4.16 -7.06
N GLN A 65 -3.96 3.81 -7.51
CA GLN A 65 -5.12 4.67 -7.39
C GLN A 65 -5.85 4.36 -6.08
N GLU A 66 -6.05 5.37 -5.23
CA GLU A 66 -6.84 5.22 -4.01
C GLU A 66 -8.26 5.73 -4.23
N ILE A 67 -9.23 4.85 -3.97
CA ILE A 67 -10.65 5.21 -3.90
C ILE A 67 -11.04 5.52 -2.44
N SER A 68 -12.02 6.41 -2.25
CA SER A 68 -12.38 6.89 -0.92
C SER A 68 -13.01 5.79 -0.07
N GLY A 69 -13.87 4.99 -0.70
CA GLY A 69 -14.77 4.07 -0.04
C GLY A 69 -15.86 4.79 0.75
N PRO A 70 -16.81 4.03 1.32
CA PRO A 70 -17.89 4.58 2.10
C PRO A 70 -17.36 5.15 3.43
N ARG A 71 -17.55 6.45 3.68
CA ARG A 71 -17.15 7.12 4.92
C ARG A 71 -18.26 8.04 5.43
N VAL A 72 -18.41 8.07 6.76
CA VAL A 72 -19.25 9.08 7.43
C VAL A 72 -18.47 10.39 7.47
N ARG A 73 -19.11 11.49 7.09
CA ARG A 73 -18.51 12.82 7.07
C ARG A 73 -19.40 13.84 7.77
N VAL A 74 -18.77 14.93 8.18
CA VAL A 74 -19.47 16.18 8.50
C VAL A 74 -20.16 16.69 7.23
N GLY A 75 -21.42 17.05 7.35
CA GLY A 75 -22.20 17.67 6.28
C GLY A 75 -21.71 19.09 5.98
N GLN A 76 -22.51 19.82 5.20
CA GLN A 76 -22.13 21.18 4.84
C GLN A 76 -22.32 22.13 6.04
N LEU A 77 -21.25 22.85 6.39
CA LEU A 77 -21.27 23.90 7.40
C LEU A 77 -21.21 25.28 6.71
N PRO A 78 -21.85 26.31 7.28
CA PRO A 78 -21.75 27.69 6.77
C PRO A 78 -20.35 28.28 6.96
N SER A 79 -19.66 27.89 8.02
CA SER A 79 -18.26 28.19 8.32
C SER A 79 -17.68 27.06 9.19
N PRO A 80 -16.35 26.94 9.31
CA PRO A 80 -15.76 26.07 10.32
C PRO A 80 -16.34 26.35 11.71
N ILE A 81 -16.51 25.29 12.52
CA ILE A 81 -17.06 25.38 13.88
C ILE A 81 -15.96 24.99 14.87
N THR A 82 -15.75 25.81 15.90
CA THR A 82 -14.84 25.48 17.00
C THR A 82 -15.59 24.81 18.15
N LEU A 83 -15.31 23.55 18.40
CA LEU A 83 -15.85 22.78 19.51
C LEU A 83 -15.08 23.14 20.79
N LYS A 84 -15.79 23.62 21.81
CA LYS A 84 -15.23 23.92 23.13
C LYS A 84 -15.38 22.72 24.05
N GLU A 85 -14.34 22.41 24.81
CA GLU A 85 -14.38 21.30 25.79
C GLU A 85 -15.54 21.46 26.77
N ASP A 86 -16.10 20.32 27.19
CA ASP A 86 -17.26 20.21 28.07
C ASP A 86 -18.60 20.74 27.54
N PHE A 87 -18.64 21.39 26.37
CA PHE A 87 -19.89 21.80 25.74
C PHE A 87 -20.65 20.62 25.13
N VAL A 88 -21.96 20.81 24.93
CA VAL A 88 -22.84 19.83 24.31
C VAL A 88 -23.15 20.26 22.87
N PHE A 89 -22.98 19.32 21.95
CA PHE A 89 -23.29 19.49 20.53
C PHE A 89 -24.24 18.38 20.07
N THR A 90 -25.05 18.68 19.06
CA THR A 90 -25.95 17.73 18.43
C THR A 90 -25.46 17.42 17.02
N LEU A 91 -25.17 16.15 16.73
CA LEU A 91 -25.03 15.68 15.35
C LEU A 91 -26.42 15.36 14.81
N THR A 92 -26.75 15.80 13.60
CA THR A 92 -28.09 15.61 13.02
C THR A 92 -28.05 15.10 11.58
N THR A 93 -29.03 14.28 11.21
CA THR A 93 -29.21 13.82 9.83
C THR A 93 -29.94 14.84 8.95
N ASP A 94 -30.36 15.97 9.50
CA ASP A 94 -30.93 17.08 8.73
C ASP A 94 -29.79 17.89 8.10
N GLU A 95 -29.57 17.69 6.79
CA GLU A 95 -28.56 18.38 6.00
C GLU A 95 -28.74 19.90 5.95
N LYS A 96 -29.95 20.41 6.24
CA LYS A 96 -30.26 21.84 6.23
C LYS A 96 -30.13 22.47 7.62
N ALA A 97 -29.82 21.68 8.64
CA ALA A 97 -29.69 22.20 9.98
C ALA A 97 -28.53 23.21 10.07
N THR A 98 -28.83 24.38 10.62
CA THR A 98 -27.87 25.45 10.83
C THR A 98 -27.99 25.93 12.27
N GLY A 99 -26.85 26.14 12.93
CA GLY A 99 -26.81 26.62 14.31
C GLY A 99 -25.46 26.35 14.96
N ASP A 100 -25.14 27.13 15.98
CA ASP A 100 -23.80 27.13 16.60
C ASP A 100 -23.43 25.81 17.28
N ASN A 101 -24.42 24.99 17.66
CA ASN A 101 -24.23 23.73 18.38
C ASN A 101 -24.79 22.51 17.62
N ILE A 102 -25.01 22.63 16.31
CA ILE A 102 -25.58 21.57 15.48
C ILE A 102 -24.65 21.28 14.31
N ILE A 103 -24.37 20.00 14.09
CA ILE A 103 -23.46 19.53 13.04
C ILE A 103 -24.22 18.53 12.16
N PRO A 104 -24.53 18.85 10.90
CA PRO A 104 -25.10 17.89 9.98
C PRO A 104 -24.11 16.75 9.69
N ILE A 105 -24.61 15.55 9.42
CA ILE A 105 -23.80 14.36 9.06
C ILE A 105 -24.31 13.71 7.78
N THR A 106 -23.42 13.09 7.02
CA THR A 106 -23.74 12.49 5.70
C THR A 106 -24.36 11.09 5.78
N TYR A 107 -24.48 10.49 6.97
CA TYR A 107 -24.99 9.12 7.14
C TYR A 107 -26.28 9.09 7.96
N PRO A 108 -27.46 8.99 7.32
CA PRO A 108 -28.75 9.06 7.99
C PRO A 108 -29.03 7.96 9.03
N ASN A 109 -28.34 6.81 8.93
CA ASN A 109 -28.53 5.71 9.87
C ASN A 109 -27.66 5.81 11.12
N LEU A 110 -26.70 6.76 11.19
CA LEU A 110 -25.77 6.86 12.32
C LEU A 110 -26.46 6.94 13.69
N PRO A 111 -27.53 7.74 13.90
CA PRO A 111 -28.19 7.81 15.21
C PRO A 111 -28.76 6.48 15.70
N LYS A 112 -29.07 5.55 14.79
CA LYS A 112 -29.61 4.22 15.11
C LYS A 112 -28.51 3.19 15.40
N GLU A 113 -27.28 3.46 14.97
CA GLU A 113 -26.14 2.54 15.05
C GLU A 113 -25.19 2.87 16.20
N MET A 114 -25.28 4.08 16.75
CA MET A 114 -24.48 4.53 17.88
C MET A 114 -25.17 4.33 19.24
N HIS A 115 -24.35 4.07 20.27
CA HIS A 115 -24.82 3.93 21.65
C HIS A 115 -24.22 4.97 22.60
N PRO A 116 -24.91 5.30 23.71
CA PRO A 116 -24.35 6.13 24.78
C PRO A 116 -22.98 5.65 25.25
N GLY A 117 -22.06 6.59 25.43
CA GLY A 117 -20.68 6.32 25.86
C GLY A 117 -19.68 6.13 24.72
N GLU A 118 -20.16 5.93 23.49
CA GLU A 118 -19.27 5.82 22.32
C GLU A 118 -18.54 7.13 22.01
N LEU A 119 -17.38 7.01 21.35
CA LEU A 119 -16.56 8.14 20.93
C LEU A 119 -16.75 8.41 19.44
N ILE A 120 -16.79 9.69 19.09
CA ILE A 120 -16.74 10.19 17.72
C ILE A 120 -15.51 11.07 17.63
N CYS A 121 -14.62 10.76 16.70
CA CYS A 121 -13.35 11.43 16.53
C CYS A 121 -13.30 12.16 15.19
N PHE A 122 -12.64 13.32 15.17
CA PHE A 122 -12.37 14.13 13.99
C PHE A 122 -10.88 14.49 13.95
N SER A 123 -10.40 15.03 12.83
CA SER A 123 -9.02 15.50 12.66
C SER A 123 -7.98 14.48 13.15
N LYS A 124 -8.10 13.23 12.71
CA LYS A 124 -7.24 12.11 13.11
C LYS A 124 -7.17 11.94 14.65
N GLY A 125 -8.32 12.09 15.31
CA GLY A 125 -8.46 11.91 16.75
C GLY A 125 -8.04 13.10 17.62
N GLN A 126 -7.66 14.24 17.04
CA GLN A 126 -7.35 15.45 17.81
C GLN A 126 -8.58 16.04 18.49
N VAL A 127 -9.71 16.03 17.79
CA VAL A 127 -11.02 16.47 18.28
C VAL A 127 -11.87 15.25 18.57
N SER A 128 -12.57 15.24 19.71
CA SER A 128 -13.38 14.07 20.08
C SER A 128 -14.62 14.44 20.89
N LEU A 129 -15.71 13.75 20.56
CA LEU A 129 -17.01 13.83 21.22
C LEU A 129 -17.32 12.49 21.88
N LYS A 130 -18.07 12.51 22.98
CA LYS A 130 -18.65 11.33 23.62
C LYS A 130 -20.16 11.39 23.56
N VAL A 131 -20.77 10.32 23.05
CA VAL A 131 -22.23 10.21 22.92
C VAL A 131 -22.85 10.20 24.32
N ILE A 132 -23.77 11.15 24.57
CA ILE A 132 -24.61 11.16 25.78
C ILE A 132 -25.85 10.30 25.54
N ARG A 133 -26.54 10.54 24.42
CA ARG A 133 -27.74 9.80 24.02
C ARG A 133 -28.02 9.97 22.53
N THR A 134 -28.78 9.05 21.97
CA THR A 134 -29.29 9.11 20.59
C THR A 134 -30.81 9.32 20.58
N ALA A 135 -31.28 9.97 19.52
CA ALA A 135 -32.70 10.10 19.17
C ALA A 135 -32.90 9.61 17.72
N MET A 136 -34.08 9.84 17.13
CA MET A 136 -34.42 9.30 15.81
C MET A 136 -33.50 9.81 14.69
N SER A 137 -33.13 11.08 14.73
CA SER A 137 -32.32 11.78 13.72
C SER A 137 -31.14 12.55 14.33
N GLU A 138 -30.91 12.42 15.63
CA GLU A 138 -29.96 13.24 16.38
C GLU A 138 -29.09 12.42 17.32
N ILE A 139 -27.86 12.88 17.53
CA ILE A 139 -26.89 12.31 18.47
C ILE A 139 -26.41 13.45 19.35
N ILE A 140 -26.81 13.43 20.62
CA ILE A 140 -26.39 14.44 21.58
C ILE A 140 -25.06 13.99 22.18
N CYS A 141 -24.04 14.83 22.05
CA CYS A 141 -22.67 14.51 22.44
C CYS A 141 -22.08 15.58 23.35
N LYS A 142 -21.17 15.16 24.24
CA LYS A 142 -20.30 16.05 25.01
C LYS A 142 -18.94 16.15 24.33
N VAL A 143 -18.39 17.35 24.22
CA VAL A 143 -17.01 17.54 23.75
C VAL A 143 -16.04 17.08 24.83
N ILE A 144 -15.19 16.10 24.47
CA ILE A 144 -14.12 15.61 25.33
C ILE A 144 -12.82 16.37 25.04
N ARG A 145 -12.52 16.58 23.75
CA ARG A 145 -11.39 17.40 23.30
C ARG A 145 -11.89 18.35 22.24
N GLY A 146 -11.64 19.64 22.47
CA GLY A 146 -12.06 20.71 21.59
C GLY A 146 -11.16 20.87 20.38
N GLY A 147 -11.59 21.71 19.45
CA GLY A 147 -10.86 22.03 18.22
C GLY A 147 -11.79 22.44 17.09
N GLU A 148 -11.22 22.80 15.96
CA GLU A 148 -11.98 23.20 14.78
C GLU A 148 -12.42 21.98 13.97
N ILE A 149 -13.65 22.00 13.46
CA ILE A 149 -14.18 21.05 12.49
C ILE A 149 -14.65 21.78 11.24
N GLN A 150 -14.51 21.13 10.09
CA GLN A 150 -14.89 21.70 8.79
C GLN A 150 -15.84 20.80 8.00
N SER A 151 -16.42 21.36 6.94
CA SER A 151 -17.31 20.61 6.03
C SER A 151 -16.58 19.44 5.39
N ASN A 152 -17.29 18.34 5.14
CA ASN A 152 -16.78 17.12 4.48
C ASN A 152 -15.65 16.39 5.24
N GLU A 153 -15.33 16.83 6.45
CA GLU A 153 -14.34 16.16 7.29
C GLU A 153 -14.78 14.73 7.63
N VAL A 154 -13.87 13.77 7.55
CA VAL A 154 -14.17 12.37 7.86
C VAL A 154 -14.33 12.18 9.35
N MET A 155 -15.34 11.40 9.73
CA MET A 155 -15.60 10.98 11.11
C MET A 155 -15.02 9.59 11.36
N ASN A 156 -14.21 9.47 12.41
CA ASN A 156 -13.73 8.19 12.94
C ASN A 156 -14.68 7.71 14.05
N LEU A 157 -15.07 6.44 13.99
CA LEU A 157 -16.15 5.87 14.82
C LEU A 157 -15.69 4.52 15.42
N PRO A 158 -14.74 4.53 16.38
CA PRO A 158 -13.96 3.34 16.77
C PRO A 158 -14.78 2.14 17.27
N MET A 159 -15.96 2.41 17.86
CA MET A 159 -16.82 1.39 18.47
C MET A 159 -18.07 1.09 17.67
N THR A 160 -18.38 1.90 16.65
CA THR A 160 -19.65 1.82 15.91
C THR A 160 -19.51 0.88 14.72
N LYS A 161 -20.38 -0.13 14.64
CA LYS A 161 -20.44 -1.04 13.48
C LYS A 161 -21.35 -0.47 12.40
N LEU A 162 -20.75 0.07 11.36
CA LEU A 162 -21.47 0.77 10.29
C LEU A 162 -22.00 -0.18 9.22
N LYS A 163 -23.27 -0.04 8.84
CA LYS A 163 -23.86 -0.81 7.74
C LYS A 163 -23.75 -0.06 6.42
N LEU A 164 -22.51 0.22 6.01
CA LEU A 164 -22.22 0.90 4.75
C LEU A 164 -22.18 -0.09 3.57
N HIS A 165 -22.57 0.40 2.38
CA HIS A 165 -22.37 -0.30 1.12
C HIS A 165 -20.89 -0.36 0.76
N SER A 166 -20.43 -1.44 0.13
CA SER A 166 -19.00 -1.63 -0.19
C SER A 166 -18.44 -0.65 -1.22
N LEU A 167 -19.30 -0.09 -2.10
CA LEU A 167 -18.94 0.90 -3.11
C LEU A 167 -19.96 2.03 -3.12
N THR A 168 -19.47 3.26 -3.32
CA THR A 168 -20.30 4.44 -3.63
C THR A 168 -20.33 4.69 -5.14
N ASP A 169 -21.27 5.50 -5.63
CA ASP A 169 -21.33 5.88 -7.05
C ASP A 169 -20.01 6.55 -7.51
N LYS A 170 -19.43 7.39 -6.64
CA LYS A 170 -18.12 8.00 -6.89
C LYS A 170 -17.00 6.95 -6.97
N ASP A 171 -17.01 5.92 -6.12
CA ASP A 171 -16.00 4.87 -6.20
C ASP A 171 -16.09 4.11 -7.53
N GLU A 172 -17.30 3.87 -8.04
CA GLU A 172 -17.50 3.25 -9.36
C GLU A 172 -16.93 4.11 -10.49
N GLU A 173 -17.20 5.43 -10.47
CA GLU A 173 -16.63 6.40 -11.42
C GLU A 173 -15.10 6.43 -11.35
N ASP A 174 -14.54 6.48 -10.14
CA ASP A 174 -13.10 6.48 -9.89
C ASP A 174 -12.46 5.19 -10.41
N ILE A 175 -13.06 4.02 -10.18
CA ILE A 175 -12.57 2.74 -10.72
C ILE A 175 -12.58 2.76 -12.24
N VAL A 176 -13.65 3.23 -12.88
CA VAL A 176 -13.73 3.35 -14.35
C VAL A 176 -12.65 4.27 -14.90
N PHE A 177 -12.37 5.39 -14.21
CA PHE A 177 -11.25 6.26 -14.56
C PHE A 177 -9.90 5.53 -14.49
N GLY A 178 -9.66 4.76 -13.43
CA GLY A 178 -8.44 3.96 -13.27
C GLY A 178 -8.24 2.91 -14.36
N ILE A 179 -9.32 2.23 -14.77
CA ILE A 179 -9.29 1.29 -15.90
C ILE A 179 -8.88 2.00 -17.20
N LYS A 180 -9.49 3.17 -17.49
CA LYS A 180 -9.23 3.93 -18.72
C LYS A 180 -7.82 4.50 -18.78
N THR A 181 -7.28 4.92 -17.63
CA THR A 181 -5.97 5.58 -17.54
C THR A 181 -4.81 4.61 -17.29
N GLY A 182 -5.11 3.33 -17.06
CA GLY A 182 -4.10 2.30 -16.85
C GLY A 182 -3.44 2.38 -15.48
N ALA A 183 -4.26 2.52 -14.43
CA ALA A 183 -3.81 2.33 -13.04
C ALA A 183 -3.28 0.90 -12.86
N ASP A 184 -2.15 0.76 -12.18
CA ASP A 184 -1.49 -0.54 -12.03
C ASP A 184 -2.05 -1.33 -10.86
N MET A 185 -2.56 -0.63 -9.84
CA MET A 185 -3.17 -1.16 -8.61
C MET A 185 -4.27 -0.20 -8.13
N ILE A 186 -5.29 -0.73 -7.44
CA ILE A 186 -6.31 0.07 -6.74
C ILE A 186 -6.23 -0.23 -5.25
N SER A 187 -6.23 0.81 -4.43
CA SER A 187 -6.32 0.70 -2.97
C SER A 187 -7.66 1.21 -2.45
N LEU A 188 -8.20 0.54 -1.45
CA LEU A 188 -9.52 0.82 -0.90
C LEU A 188 -9.59 0.55 0.60
N GLY A 189 -10.30 1.41 1.33
CA GLY A 189 -10.70 1.16 2.72
C GLY A 189 -11.69 0.01 2.79
N ILE A 190 -11.50 -0.90 3.74
CA ILE A 190 -12.29 -2.13 3.83
C ILE A 190 -12.77 -2.39 5.27
N HIS A 191 -13.89 -3.10 5.41
CA HIS A 191 -14.40 -3.60 6.68
C HIS A 191 -14.27 -5.12 6.74
N ALA A 192 -14.51 -5.79 5.62
CA ALA A 192 -14.42 -7.23 5.50
C ALA A 192 -14.01 -7.66 4.09
N ALA A 193 -13.73 -8.95 3.91
CA ALA A 193 -13.35 -9.52 2.61
C ALA A 193 -14.40 -9.28 1.50
N LYS A 194 -15.68 -9.14 1.87
CA LYS A 194 -16.77 -8.83 0.92
C LYS A 194 -16.53 -7.55 0.11
N ASP A 195 -15.84 -6.57 0.69
CA ASP A 195 -15.58 -5.28 0.03
C ASP A 195 -14.59 -5.47 -1.14
N ILE A 196 -13.54 -6.26 -0.91
CA ILE A 196 -12.60 -6.68 -1.97
C ILE A 196 -13.32 -7.47 -3.06
N HIS A 197 -14.20 -8.38 -2.69
CA HIS A 197 -14.96 -9.17 -3.66
C HIS A 197 -15.92 -8.32 -4.50
N ALA A 198 -16.55 -7.29 -3.90
CA ALA A 198 -17.42 -6.37 -4.61
C ALA A 198 -16.65 -5.59 -5.69
N VAL A 199 -15.49 -5.02 -5.34
CA VAL A 199 -14.64 -4.29 -6.31
C VAL A 199 -14.10 -5.23 -7.38
N ARG A 200 -13.66 -6.43 -7.01
CA ARG A 200 -13.17 -7.43 -7.99
C ARG A 200 -14.27 -7.84 -8.97
N LEU A 201 -15.52 -7.97 -8.51
CA LEU A 201 -16.67 -8.23 -9.38
C LEU A 201 -16.95 -7.04 -10.32
N PHE A 202 -16.86 -5.82 -9.82
CA PHE A 202 -17.03 -4.61 -10.62
C PHE A 202 -15.95 -4.48 -11.71
N LEU A 203 -14.68 -4.73 -11.38
CA LEU A 203 -13.58 -4.79 -12.35
C LEU A 203 -13.83 -5.84 -13.44
N LYS A 204 -14.25 -7.05 -13.08
CA LYS A 204 -14.57 -8.11 -14.04
C LYS A 204 -15.70 -7.74 -14.99
N LYS A 205 -16.77 -7.10 -14.48
CA LYS A 205 -17.87 -6.58 -15.32
C LYS A 205 -17.37 -5.56 -16.35
N ASN A 206 -16.35 -4.77 -15.98
CA ASN A 206 -15.69 -3.80 -16.84
C ASN A 206 -14.47 -4.37 -17.61
N ARG A 207 -14.30 -5.69 -17.65
CA ARG A 207 -13.21 -6.40 -18.36
C ARG A 207 -11.80 -5.95 -17.94
N ALA A 208 -11.64 -5.63 -16.65
CA ALA A 208 -10.36 -5.29 -16.04
C ALA A 208 -9.97 -6.31 -14.98
N ASP A 209 -8.66 -6.49 -14.80
CA ASP A 209 -8.07 -7.31 -13.74
C ASP A 209 -6.91 -6.51 -13.11
N ILE A 210 -7.27 -5.61 -12.20
CA ILE A 210 -6.34 -4.71 -11.51
C ILE A 210 -6.17 -5.21 -10.07
N PRO A 211 -4.94 -5.43 -9.58
CA PRO A 211 -4.68 -5.83 -8.21
C PRO A 211 -5.28 -4.86 -7.17
N LEU A 212 -5.85 -5.43 -6.11
CA LEU A 212 -6.53 -4.72 -5.03
C LEU A 212 -5.71 -4.72 -3.74
N ILE A 213 -5.39 -3.53 -3.23
CA ILE A 213 -4.67 -3.31 -1.98
C ILE A 213 -5.66 -2.93 -0.87
N ALA A 214 -5.86 -3.81 0.10
CA ALA A 214 -6.72 -3.52 1.25
C ALA A 214 -6.03 -2.53 2.20
N ARG A 215 -6.67 -1.40 2.48
CA ARG A 215 -6.24 -0.47 3.52
C ARG A 215 -6.81 -0.88 4.86
N ILE A 216 -5.94 -1.25 5.78
CA ILE A 216 -6.29 -1.55 7.18
C ILE A 216 -6.24 -0.24 7.95
N GLU A 217 -7.42 0.33 8.15
CA GLU A 217 -7.58 1.67 8.74
C GLU A 217 -8.71 1.73 9.79
N ARG A 218 -9.44 0.63 10.03
CA ARG A 218 -10.54 0.56 11.01
C ARG A 218 -10.36 -0.60 11.98
N ALA A 219 -10.93 -0.45 13.17
CA ALA A 219 -10.94 -1.50 14.18
C ALA A 219 -11.68 -2.77 13.71
N GLU A 220 -12.77 -2.60 12.94
CA GLU A 220 -13.55 -3.72 12.41
C GLU A 220 -12.71 -4.63 11.50
N SER A 221 -11.85 -4.05 10.65
CA SER A 221 -10.97 -4.78 9.74
C SER A 221 -10.01 -5.71 10.50
N ILE A 222 -9.62 -5.35 11.72
CA ILE A 222 -8.71 -6.18 12.55
C ILE A 222 -9.37 -7.52 12.93
N ASN A 223 -10.69 -7.54 13.14
CA ASN A 223 -11.42 -8.75 13.50
C ASN A 223 -11.56 -9.75 12.34
N HIS A 224 -11.34 -9.29 11.10
CA HIS A 224 -11.51 -10.07 9.87
C HIS A 224 -10.20 -10.21 9.07
N LEU A 225 -9.04 -9.96 9.69
CA LEU A 225 -7.74 -9.86 8.99
C LEU A 225 -7.45 -11.07 8.12
N ASP A 226 -7.60 -12.28 8.63
CA ASP A 226 -7.29 -13.51 7.87
C ASP A 226 -8.08 -13.61 6.56
N GLU A 227 -9.35 -13.20 6.56
CA GLU A 227 -10.20 -13.22 5.37
C GLU A 227 -9.82 -12.11 4.40
N ILE A 228 -9.55 -10.91 4.92
CA ILE A 228 -9.14 -9.72 4.16
C ILE A 228 -7.80 -9.97 3.46
N ILE A 229 -6.73 -10.14 4.26
CA ILE A 229 -5.86 -11.30 4.18
C ILE A 229 -5.86 -11.99 2.82
N LYS A 230 -6.60 -13.09 2.77
CA LYS A 230 -6.74 -14.01 1.65
C LYS A 230 -7.44 -13.40 0.43
N ALA A 231 -8.34 -12.45 0.58
CA ALA A 231 -9.08 -11.85 -0.54
C ALA A 231 -8.29 -10.78 -1.32
N SER A 232 -7.37 -10.06 -0.67
CA SER A 232 -6.61 -8.94 -1.25
C SER A 232 -5.37 -9.36 -2.03
N ASP A 233 -4.85 -8.52 -2.92
CA ASP A 233 -3.59 -8.77 -3.63
C ASP A 233 -2.38 -8.12 -2.93
N GLY A 234 -2.64 -7.14 -2.05
CA GLY A 234 -1.67 -6.53 -1.13
C GLY A 234 -2.38 -5.89 0.07
N ILE A 235 -1.61 -5.50 1.08
CA ILE A 235 -2.11 -4.87 2.31
C ILE A 235 -1.42 -3.53 2.53
N MET A 236 -2.17 -2.51 2.94
CA MET A 236 -1.63 -1.20 3.33
C MET A 236 -2.10 -0.87 4.74
N ILE A 237 -1.17 -0.70 5.68
CA ILE A 237 -1.46 -0.38 7.07
C ILE A 237 -1.45 1.14 7.23
N ILE A 238 -2.62 1.75 7.40
CA ILE A 238 -2.76 3.21 7.55
C ILE A 238 -2.67 3.57 9.02
N ARG A 239 -1.45 3.82 9.51
CA ARG A 239 -1.20 4.00 10.96
C ARG A 239 -1.91 5.20 11.55
N GLY A 240 -2.04 6.28 10.77
CA GLY A 240 -2.69 7.52 11.21
C GLY A 240 -4.17 7.33 11.50
N GLU A 241 -4.90 6.63 10.62
CA GLU A 241 -6.32 6.32 10.80
C GLU A 241 -6.51 5.20 11.83
N LEU A 242 -5.72 4.12 11.69
CA LEU A 242 -5.83 2.96 12.58
C LEU A 242 -5.55 3.36 14.03
N GLY A 243 -4.56 4.22 14.29
CA GLY A 243 -4.22 4.71 15.62
C GLY A 243 -5.32 5.51 16.32
N VAL A 244 -6.33 5.98 15.59
CA VAL A 244 -7.54 6.62 16.15
C VAL A 244 -8.60 5.59 16.51
N GLU A 245 -8.64 4.49 15.76
CA GLU A 245 -9.65 3.44 15.83
C GLU A 245 -9.34 2.38 16.89
N ILE A 246 -8.08 2.22 17.29
CA ILE A 246 -7.64 1.27 18.31
C ILE A 246 -6.83 1.94 19.42
N PRO A 247 -6.70 1.32 20.61
CA PRO A 247 -5.72 1.76 21.60
C PRO A 247 -4.32 1.85 20.98
N ILE A 248 -3.72 3.04 21.01
CA ILE A 248 -2.51 3.36 20.24
C ILE A 248 -1.33 2.47 20.63
N GLU A 249 -1.25 2.04 21.89
CA GLU A 249 -0.22 1.13 22.41
C GLU A 249 -0.29 -0.27 21.77
N LYS A 250 -1.42 -0.66 21.17
CA LYS A 250 -1.57 -1.93 20.44
C LYS A 250 -1.11 -1.86 18.99
N LEU A 251 -1.00 -0.66 18.42
CA LEU A 251 -0.68 -0.45 17.00
C LEU A 251 0.61 -1.17 16.56
N PRO A 252 1.73 -1.12 17.31
CA PRO A 252 2.97 -1.81 16.89
C PRO A 252 2.80 -3.33 16.81
N LEU A 253 2.06 -3.94 17.74
CA LEU A 253 1.83 -5.39 17.76
C LEU A 253 0.92 -5.82 16.60
N ILE A 254 -0.11 -5.04 16.31
CA ILE A 254 -1.03 -5.30 15.20
C ILE A 254 -0.30 -5.17 13.86
N GLN A 255 0.53 -4.14 13.69
CA GLN A 255 1.37 -3.98 12.49
C GLN A 255 2.25 -5.22 12.27
N LYS A 256 3.00 -5.64 13.29
CA LYS A 256 3.86 -6.84 13.22
C LYS A 256 3.06 -8.09 12.83
N GLY A 257 1.89 -8.27 13.45
CA GLY A 257 0.99 -9.39 13.14
C GLY A 257 0.51 -9.39 11.68
N ILE A 258 0.09 -8.23 11.16
CA ILE A 258 -0.35 -8.09 9.77
C ILE A 258 0.80 -8.40 8.80
N ILE A 259 1.99 -7.85 9.04
CA ILE A 259 3.16 -8.07 8.16
C ILE A 259 3.53 -9.57 8.16
N ALA A 260 3.57 -10.21 9.33
CA ALA A 260 3.85 -11.63 9.43
C ALA A 260 2.85 -12.48 8.63
N GLN A 261 1.55 -12.27 8.84
CA GLN A 261 0.49 -13.05 8.16
C GLN A 261 0.47 -12.82 6.64
N ALA A 262 0.53 -11.57 6.18
CA ALA A 262 0.46 -11.24 4.76
C ALA A 262 1.72 -11.69 4.00
N SER A 263 2.91 -11.49 4.60
CA SER A 263 4.16 -11.91 3.96
C SER A 263 4.31 -13.43 3.90
N LEU A 264 3.67 -14.19 4.81
CA LEU A 264 3.58 -15.66 4.70
C LEU A 264 2.77 -16.10 3.48
N LEU A 265 1.78 -15.31 3.07
CA LEU A 265 1.00 -15.55 1.85
C LEU A 265 1.63 -14.93 0.60
N GLY A 266 2.73 -14.19 0.75
CA GLY A 266 3.41 -13.44 -0.31
C GLY A 266 2.66 -12.23 -0.81
N LYS A 267 1.79 -11.68 0.02
CA LYS A 267 1.06 -10.45 -0.27
C LYS A 267 1.93 -9.28 0.17
N PRO A 268 2.27 -8.34 -0.73
CA PRO A 268 3.06 -7.19 -0.36
C PRO A 268 2.38 -6.38 0.74
N VAL A 269 3.18 -5.92 1.71
CA VAL A 269 2.70 -5.06 2.80
C VAL A 269 3.33 -3.69 2.72
N ILE A 270 2.48 -2.67 2.76
CA ILE A 270 2.83 -1.25 2.73
C ILE A 270 2.56 -0.67 4.12
N ILE A 271 3.53 0.03 4.68
CA ILE A 271 3.32 0.85 5.87
C ILE A 271 3.13 2.31 5.45
N ALA A 272 2.05 2.92 5.93
CA ALA A 272 1.63 4.25 5.54
C ALA A 272 1.37 5.15 6.77
N SER A 273 1.51 6.45 6.56
CA SER A 273 1.35 7.52 7.54
C SER A 273 2.41 7.53 8.67
N GLY A 274 2.83 8.73 9.07
CA GLY A 274 3.75 8.92 10.19
C GLY A 274 5.16 8.38 9.94
N ILE A 275 5.60 8.28 8.67
CA ILE A 275 6.89 7.66 8.31
C ILE A 275 8.04 8.64 8.56
N LEU A 276 7.97 9.84 7.98
CA LEU A 276 8.93 10.92 8.18
C LEU A 276 8.16 12.24 8.41
N ASN A 277 7.13 12.21 9.26
CA ASN A 277 6.20 13.32 9.45
C ASN A 277 6.89 14.62 9.88
N SER A 278 7.96 14.54 10.68
CA SER A 278 8.75 15.72 11.06
C SER A 278 9.40 16.42 9.85
N MET A 279 9.64 15.70 8.76
CA MET A 279 10.24 16.22 7.54
C MET A 279 9.27 16.98 6.63
N LEU A 280 8.00 17.11 7.03
CA LEU A 280 7.09 18.09 6.42
C LEU A 280 7.66 19.51 6.50
N GLU A 281 8.22 19.83 7.67
CA GLU A 281 8.70 21.18 8.01
C GLU A 281 10.21 21.24 8.24
N ASN A 282 10.87 20.09 8.46
CA ASN A 282 12.30 20.02 8.78
C ASN A 282 13.10 19.27 7.71
N PRO A 283 14.36 19.64 7.44
CA PRO A 283 15.20 18.93 6.47
C PRO A 283 15.73 17.58 6.98
N HIS A 284 15.53 17.25 8.26
CA HIS A 284 16.01 16.03 8.90
C HIS A 284 14.94 15.42 9.81
N PRO A 285 14.88 14.06 9.90
CA PRO A 285 13.88 13.38 10.69
C PRO A 285 14.24 13.34 12.18
N PHE A 286 13.25 13.02 13.01
CA PHE A 286 13.48 12.71 14.41
C PHE A 286 14.04 11.30 14.60
N MET A 287 14.80 11.08 15.68
CA MET A 287 15.41 9.77 15.99
C MET A 287 14.38 8.65 16.12
N GLY A 288 13.18 8.96 16.63
CA GLY A 288 12.07 8.01 16.74
C GLY A 288 11.60 7.51 15.38
N GLU A 289 11.52 8.38 14.37
CA GLU A 289 11.10 8.02 13.01
C GLU A 289 12.14 7.12 12.33
N VAL A 290 13.43 7.42 12.52
CA VAL A 290 14.53 6.58 12.01
C VAL A 290 14.45 5.16 12.58
N THR A 291 14.21 5.05 13.89
CA THR A 291 14.10 3.77 14.60
C THR A 291 12.85 3.00 14.18
N ASP A 292 11.74 3.70 13.96
CA ASP A 292 10.48 3.12 13.49
C ASP A 292 10.62 2.51 12.08
N ILE A 293 11.23 3.24 11.14
CA ILE A 293 11.51 2.74 9.79
C ILE A 293 12.42 1.50 9.84
N ALA A 294 13.50 1.54 10.62
CA ALA A 294 14.41 0.40 10.76
C ALA A 294 13.68 -0.84 11.32
N ASN A 295 12.85 -0.68 12.35
CA ASN A 295 12.05 -1.77 12.90
C ASN A 295 11.07 -2.36 11.89
N ALA A 296 10.43 -1.52 11.09
CA ALA A 296 9.55 -1.97 10.02
C ALA A 296 10.28 -2.77 8.93
N VAL A 297 11.54 -2.43 8.62
CA VAL A 297 12.40 -3.26 7.75
C VAL A 297 12.70 -4.61 8.39
N PHE A 298 13.02 -4.65 9.69
CA PHE A 298 13.24 -5.91 10.42
C PHE A 298 11.98 -6.77 10.52
N ASP A 299 10.81 -6.14 10.56
CA ASP A 299 9.51 -6.82 10.47
C ASP A 299 9.21 -7.36 9.06
N LEU A 300 10.09 -7.10 8.09
CA LEU A 300 10.02 -7.57 6.71
C LEU A 300 8.91 -6.89 5.90
N THR A 301 8.66 -5.60 6.11
CA THR A 301 7.77 -4.82 5.25
C THR A 301 8.26 -4.78 3.80
N ASP A 302 7.34 -4.79 2.82
CA ASP A 302 7.70 -4.74 1.41
C ASP A 302 7.88 -3.29 0.91
N ALA A 303 7.12 -2.35 1.48
CA ALA A 303 7.16 -0.95 1.06
C ALA A 303 6.82 0.05 2.17
N PHE A 304 7.27 1.29 1.99
CA PHE A 304 6.89 2.46 2.78
C PHE A 304 6.18 3.47 1.89
N MET A 305 5.12 4.08 2.42
CA MET A 305 4.39 5.15 1.74
C MET A 305 4.60 6.49 2.43
N LEU A 306 5.31 7.39 1.75
CA LEU A 306 5.36 8.81 2.07
C LEU A 306 4.03 9.43 1.64
N SER A 307 3.34 10.04 2.61
CA SER A 307 1.99 10.57 2.47
C SER A 307 2.07 12.08 2.26
N GLU A 308 1.82 12.87 3.31
CA GLU A 308 1.90 14.33 3.26
C GLU A 308 3.33 14.79 2.97
N GLU A 309 4.34 14.00 3.36
CA GLU A 309 5.76 14.29 3.20
C GLU A 309 6.15 14.58 1.73
N THR A 310 5.47 13.94 0.79
CA THR A 310 5.73 14.09 -0.66
C THR A 310 4.64 14.80 -1.43
N ASP A 311 3.53 15.14 -0.78
CA ASP A 311 2.36 15.78 -1.40
C ASP A 311 2.31 17.29 -1.11
N ILE A 312 2.59 17.68 0.13
CA ILE A 312 2.56 19.08 0.59
C ILE A 312 3.80 19.49 1.39
N GLY A 313 4.67 18.54 1.74
CA GLY A 313 5.88 18.80 2.51
C GLY A 313 6.90 19.68 1.79
N LYS A 314 7.73 20.38 2.57
CA LYS A 314 8.78 21.28 2.05
C LYS A 314 9.99 20.55 1.46
N TYR A 315 10.20 19.28 1.81
CA TYR A 315 11.41 18.52 1.51
C TYR A 315 11.13 17.15 0.85
N PRO A 316 10.34 17.06 -0.22
CA PRO A 316 9.87 15.78 -0.78
C PRO A 316 11.03 14.91 -1.30
N ILE A 317 12.04 15.51 -1.94
CA ILE A 317 13.20 14.80 -2.49
C ILE A 317 14.12 14.28 -1.37
N GLU A 318 14.34 15.09 -0.34
CA GLU A 318 15.14 14.75 0.82
C GLU A 318 14.49 13.65 1.64
N CYS A 319 13.15 13.65 1.78
CA CYS A 319 12.40 12.55 2.40
C CYS A 319 12.71 11.22 1.73
N ILE A 320 12.59 11.15 0.39
CA ILE A 320 12.90 9.93 -0.40
C ILE A 320 14.36 9.50 -0.19
N LYS A 321 15.30 10.43 -0.30
CA LYS A 321 16.74 10.12 -0.11
C LYS A 321 17.02 9.62 1.31
N THR A 322 16.36 10.19 2.31
CA THR A 322 16.56 9.86 3.73
C THR A 322 16.03 8.48 4.07
N ILE A 323 14.78 8.17 3.70
CA ILE A 323 14.21 6.85 3.96
C ILE A 323 15.01 5.74 3.26
N ILE A 324 15.51 5.98 2.05
CA ILE A 324 16.35 5.01 1.32
C ILE A 324 17.66 4.73 2.05
N LYS A 325 18.29 5.74 2.67
CA LYS A 325 19.51 5.53 3.47
C LYS A 325 19.23 4.65 4.67
N ILE A 326 18.14 4.91 5.39
CA ILE A 326 17.73 4.14 6.57
C ILE A 326 17.43 2.68 6.18
N ILE A 327 16.65 2.49 5.11
CA ILE A 327 16.31 1.16 4.58
C ILE A 327 17.57 0.37 4.23
N LYS A 328 18.50 0.96 3.47
CA LYS A 328 19.73 0.28 3.06
C LYS A 328 20.59 -0.15 4.25
N GLU A 329 20.69 0.69 5.27
CA GLU A 329 21.45 0.38 6.48
C GLU A 329 20.80 -0.77 7.25
N ALA A 330 19.48 -0.72 7.46
CA ALA A 330 18.74 -1.79 8.11
C ALA A 330 18.83 -3.11 7.32
N GLU A 331 18.64 -3.08 6.00
CA GLU A 331 18.71 -4.26 5.11
C GLU A 331 20.09 -4.92 5.07
N ALA A 332 21.16 -4.14 5.24
CA ALA A 332 22.53 -4.64 5.31
C ALA A 332 22.80 -5.42 6.61
N SER A 333 22.07 -5.11 7.69
CA SER A 333 22.21 -5.77 9.00
C SER A 333 21.33 -7.01 9.19
N MET A 334 20.49 -7.35 8.21
CA MET A 334 19.56 -8.49 8.32
C MET A 334 20.26 -9.84 8.30
N GLU A 335 19.81 -10.76 9.16
CA GLU A 335 20.26 -12.15 9.25
C GLU A 335 19.37 -13.02 8.36
N TYR A 336 19.73 -13.12 7.08
CA TYR A 336 18.89 -13.77 6.05
C TYR A 336 18.78 -15.29 6.20
N GLU A 337 19.76 -15.97 6.83
CA GLU A 337 19.73 -17.42 7.02
C GLU A 337 18.68 -17.79 8.07
N GLY A 338 18.60 -17.05 9.17
CA GLY A 338 17.56 -17.18 10.19
C GLY A 338 16.18 -16.84 9.65
N ILE A 339 16.05 -15.76 8.86
CA ILE A 339 14.76 -15.42 8.23
C ILE A 339 14.26 -16.55 7.33
N LEU A 340 15.14 -17.17 6.55
CA LEU A 340 14.78 -18.30 5.68
C LEU A 340 14.35 -19.52 6.50
N ARG A 341 15.12 -19.86 7.54
CA ARG A 341 14.82 -20.98 8.45
C ARG A 341 13.45 -20.79 9.11
N ASP A 342 13.21 -19.65 9.72
CA ASP A 342 11.96 -19.38 10.44
C ASP A 342 10.74 -19.43 9.49
N ARG A 343 10.89 -18.96 8.24
CA ARG A 343 9.83 -19.03 7.23
C ARG A 343 9.54 -20.46 6.76
N SER A 344 10.52 -21.37 6.81
CA SER A 344 10.35 -22.77 6.40
C SER A 344 9.48 -23.57 7.39
N GLU A 345 9.56 -23.26 8.69
CA GLU A 345 8.87 -23.99 9.76
C GLU A 345 7.38 -23.61 9.87
N LEU A 346 7.01 -22.41 9.41
CA LEU A 346 5.69 -21.82 9.64
C LEU A 346 4.61 -22.22 8.60
N ARG A 347 4.90 -23.11 7.63
CA ARG A 347 4.01 -23.32 6.47
C ARG A 347 3.62 -24.77 6.16
N LYS A 348 2.42 -24.91 5.58
CA LYS A 348 2.00 -26.10 4.82
C LYS A 348 2.70 -26.07 3.45
N ILE A 349 3.57 -27.03 3.21
CA ILE A 349 4.47 -27.04 2.06
C ILE A 349 3.71 -27.50 0.81
N SER A 350 3.43 -26.58 -0.11
CA SER A 350 3.14 -26.93 -1.51
C SER A 350 4.43 -27.27 -2.27
N SER A 351 4.34 -27.88 -3.45
CA SER A 351 5.52 -28.11 -4.29
C SER A 351 6.20 -26.80 -4.70
N GLN A 352 5.42 -25.74 -4.93
CA GLN A 352 5.94 -24.43 -5.32
C GLN A 352 6.61 -23.70 -4.14
N ASP A 353 6.11 -23.92 -2.91
CA ASP A 353 6.76 -23.48 -1.68
C ASP A 353 8.12 -24.16 -1.49
N ALA A 354 8.19 -25.48 -1.67
CA ALA A 354 9.44 -26.23 -1.55
C ALA A 354 10.50 -25.74 -2.55
N LEU A 355 10.09 -25.48 -3.80
CA LEU A 355 11.00 -24.98 -4.82
C LEU A 355 11.47 -23.55 -4.54
N SER A 356 10.56 -22.67 -4.12
CA SER A 356 10.90 -21.28 -3.77
C SER A 356 11.84 -21.20 -2.56
N HIS A 357 11.64 -22.08 -1.58
CA HIS A 357 12.59 -22.28 -0.48
C HIS A 357 13.94 -22.75 -1.01
N ALA A 358 13.97 -23.77 -1.88
CA ALA A 358 15.21 -24.28 -2.46
C ALA A 358 15.98 -23.20 -3.25
N VAL A 359 15.28 -22.37 -4.04
CA VAL A 359 15.88 -21.21 -4.72
C VAL A 359 16.59 -20.30 -3.72
N CYS A 360 15.95 -19.96 -2.61
CA CYS A 360 16.54 -19.07 -1.60
C CYS A 360 17.69 -19.72 -0.84
N GLN A 361 17.59 -21.01 -0.52
CA GLN A 361 18.67 -21.76 0.14
C GLN A 361 19.90 -21.86 -0.76
N ILE A 362 19.72 -22.28 -2.02
CA ILE A 362 20.80 -22.36 -3.02
C ILE A 362 21.42 -20.98 -3.24
N ALA A 363 20.61 -19.92 -3.24
CA ALA A 363 21.09 -18.55 -3.39
C ALA A 363 22.07 -18.15 -2.27
N ILE A 364 21.78 -18.55 -1.03
CA ILE A 364 22.64 -18.32 0.12
C ILE A 364 23.91 -19.19 0.02
N ASP A 365 23.74 -20.50 -0.13
CA ASP A 365 24.83 -21.49 -0.09
C ASP A 365 25.88 -21.26 -1.19
N LEU A 366 25.43 -20.88 -2.39
CA LEU A 366 26.30 -20.67 -3.53
C LEU A 366 26.71 -19.21 -3.73
N HIS A 367 26.26 -18.32 -2.84
CA HIS A 367 26.44 -16.86 -2.93
C HIS A 367 26.07 -16.32 -4.32
N VAL A 368 24.89 -16.69 -4.82
CA VAL A 368 24.47 -16.31 -6.16
C VAL A 368 24.30 -14.80 -6.27
N ALA A 369 24.73 -14.24 -7.38
CA ALA A 369 24.69 -12.80 -7.62
C ALA A 369 23.26 -12.30 -7.85
N ALA A 370 22.38 -13.13 -8.43
CA ALA A 370 20.95 -12.85 -8.57
C ALA A 370 20.11 -14.11 -8.83
N ILE A 371 18.81 -13.93 -8.67
CA ILE A 371 17.76 -14.85 -9.13
C ILE A 371 17.08 -14.19 -10.32
N ILE A 372 17.20 -14.78 -11.50
CA ILE A 372 16.54 -14.34 -12.73
C ILE A 372 15.27 -15.18 -12.90
N SER A 373 14.12 -14.55 -13.06
CA SER A 373 12.88 -15.27 -13.21
C SER A 373 11.93 -14.64 -14.22
N TYR A 374 11.50 -15.44 -15.19
CA TYR A 374 10.50 -15.05 -16.17
C TYR A 374 9.09 -15.23 -15.60
N THR A 375 8.20 -14.26 -15.85
CA THR A 375 6.82 -14.31 -15.36
C THR A 375 5.84 -13.59 -16.26
N TRP A 376 4.68 -14.20 -16.50
CA TRP A 376 3.58 -13.57 -17.22
C TRP A 376 2.64 -12.77 -16.32
N THR A 377 2.49 -13.18 -15.06
CA THR A 377 1.49 -12.64 -14.11
C THR A 377 2.11 -12.05 -12.83
N GLY A 378 3.40 -12.26 -12.61
CA GLY A 378 4.07 -11.92 -11.34
C GLY A 378 4.03 -13.03 -10.29
N ALA A 379 3.24 -14.08 -10.46
CA ALA A 379 3.02 -15.12 -9.44
C ALA A 379 4.30 -15.84 -9.00
N SER A 380 5.19 -16.21 -9.94
CA SER A 380 6.48 -16.84 -9.64
C SER A 380 7.36 -15.97 -8.74
N ILE A 381 7.36 -14.66 -8.99
CA ILE A 381 8.11 -13.69 -8.19
C ILE A 381 7.50 -13.58 -6.80
N GLN A 382 6.17 -13.49 -6.71
CA GLN A 382 5.46 -13.48 -5.43
C GLN A 382 5.79 -14.70 -4.58
N GLN A 383 5.95 -15.90 -5.18
CA GLN A 383 6.35 -17.12 -4.46
C GLN A 383 7.78 -17.08 -3.94
N ILE A 384 8.72 -16.54 -4.72
CA ILE A 384 10.12 -16.42 -4.32
C ILE A 384 10.28 -15.38 -3.20
N ILE A 385 9.66 -14.19 -3.31
CA ILE A 385 9.81 -13.13 -2.30
C ILE A 385 9.23 -13.50 -0.94
N LYS A 386 8.33 -14.50 -0.86
CA LYS A 386 7.84 -15.05 0.41
C LYS A 386 8.91 -15.73 1.22
N TYR A 387 10.10 -15.97 0.68
CA TYR A 387 11.24 -16.54 1.41
C TYR A 387 12.36 -15.50 1.62
N ARG A 388 12.10 -14.23 1.27
CA ARG A 388 12.99 -13.07 1.47
C ARG A 388 14.43 -13.34 1.02
N PRO A 389 14.65 -13.69 -0.27
CA PRO A 389 15.99 -14.01 -0.76
C PRO A 389 16.97 -12.87 -0.51
N LYS A 390 18.18 -13.22 -0.10
CA LYS A 390 19.29 -12.27 0.05
C LYS A 390 19.70 -11.70 -1.31
N ALA A 391 19.81 -12.56 -2.32
CA ALA A 391 20.14 -12.19 -3.69
C ALA A 391 19.03 -11.34 -4.33
N PRO A 392 19.36 -10.31 -5.13
CA PRO A 392 18.37 -9.54 -5.88
C PRO A 392 17.65 -10.43 -6.89
N ILE A 393 16.37 -10.11 -7.15
CA ILE A 393 15.57 -10.78 -8.17
C ILE A 393 15.50 -9.89 -9.41
N ILE A 394 15.83 -10.45 -10.57
CA ILE A 394 15.56 -9.85 -11.87
C ILE A 394 14.34 -10.54 -12.46
N ALA A 395 13.22 -9.81 -12.53
CA ALA A 395 11.97 -10.33 -13.05
C ALA A 395 11.79 -9.93 -14.51
N LEU A 396 11.72 -10.92 -15.40
CA LEU A 396 11.53 -10.72 -16.83
C LEU A 396 10.06 -10.90 -17.19
N SER A 397 9.51 -9.97 -17.96
CA SER A 397 8.12 -10.08 -18.44
C SER A 397 7.92 -9.31 -19.74
N PRO A 398 7.11 -9.81 -20.67
CA PRO A 398 6.63 -9.04 -21.82
C PRO A 398 5.45 -8.13 -21.48
N ASN A 399 4.84 -8.30 -20.29
CA ASN A 399 3.65 -7.56 -19.91
C ASN A 399 4.00 -6.29 -19.13
N GLN A 400 3.91 -5.15 -19.82
CA GLN A 400 4.15 -3.82 -19.26
C GLN A 400 3.36 -3.51 -17.98
N SER A 401 2.12 -4.01 -17.87
CA SER A 401 1.33 -3.82 -16.65
C SER A 401 1.89 -4.60 -15.47
N VAL A 402 2.35 -5.83 -15.71
CA VAL A 402 2.96 -6.68 -14.69
C VAL A 402 4.31 -6.13 -14.25
N LEU A 403 5.13 -5.62 -15.17
CA LEU A 403 6.39 -4.94 -14.84
C LEU A 403 6.17 -3.79 -13.85
N ARG A 404 5.11 -2.98 -14.06
CA ARG A 404 4.76 -1.86 -13.16
C ARG A 404 4.11 -2.33 -11.84
N GLN A 405 3.34 -3.42 -11.84
CA GLN A 405 2.84 -4.03 -10.60
C GLN A 405 3.98 -4.59 -9.75
N MET A 406 5.00 -5.19 -10.36
CA MET A 406 6.19 -5.71 -9.68
C MET A 406 7.07 -4.61 -9.09
N ALA A 407 6.82 -3.33 -9.40
CA ALA A 407 7.46 -2.21 -8.69
C ALA A 407 7.16 -2.25 -7.18
N LEU A 408 6.07 -2.91 -6.75
CA LEU A 408 5.71 -3.11 -5.34
C LEU A 408 6.44 -4.30 -4.68
N TYR A 409 7.03 -5.21 -5.47
CA TYR A 409 7.57 -6.46 -4.94
C TYR A 409 8.96 -6.26 -4.33
N TRP A 410 9.12 -6.66 -3.08
CA TRP A 410 10.38 -6.52 -2.33
C TRP A 410 11.55 -7.20 -3.04
N ASN A 411 12.67 -6.49 -3.15
CA ASN A 411 13.94 -6.96 -3.76
C ASN A 411 13.84 -7.35 -5.25
N VAL A 412 12.87 -6.80 -5.98
CA VAL A 412 12.68 -7.09 -7.42
C VAL A 412 13.12 -5.92 -8.29
N LEU A 413 13.89 -6.22 -9.34
CA LEU A 413 14.15 -5.37 -10.50
C LEU A 413 13.38 -5.96 -11.69
N ALA A 414 12.33 -5.28 -12.13
CA ALA A 414 11.57 -5.70 -13.30
C ALA A 414 12.27 -5.23 -14.59
N MET A 415 12.35 -6.10 -15.59
CA MET A 415 12.92 -5.82 -16.90
C MET A 415 12.00 -6.37 -17.99
N GLU A 416 11.79 -5.58 -19.03
CA GLU A 416 11.06 -6.03 -20.21
C GLU A 416 11.84 -7.12 -20.95
N SER A 417 11.11 -8.13 -21.42
CA SER A 417 11.63 -9.20 -22.28
C SER A 417 10.63 -9.50 -23.38
N ASP A 418 11.07 -10.20 -24.43
CA ASP A 418 10.16 -10.77 -25.41
C ASP A 418 9.28 -11.88 -24.80
N GLU A 419 8.24 -12.30 -25.53
CA GLU A 419 7.47 -13.50 -25.17
C GLU A 419 8.32 -14.75 -25.42
N LEU A 420 8.54 -15.53 -24.36
CA LEU A 420 9.33 -16.75 -24.37
C LEU A 420 8.41 -17.97 -24.33
N LYS A 421 8.78 -19.04 -25.04
CA LYS A 421 7.87 -20.18 -25.27
C LYS A 421 8.27 -21.46 -24.55
N ASN A 422 9.55 -21.60 -24.22
CA ASN A 422 10.11 -22.82 -23.66
C ASN A 422 11.25 -22.52 -22.68
N MET A 423 11.70 -23.58 -22.00
CA MET A 423 12.76 -23.50 -20.99
C MET A 423 14.08 -22.97 -21.57
N ASP A 424 14.45 -23.40 -22.77
CA ASP A 424 15.70 -23.02 -23.41
C ASP A 424 15.75 -21.52 -23.73
N GLU A 425 14.64 -20.97 -24.21
CA GLU A 425 14.47 -19.52 -24.42
C GLU A 425 14.58 -18.75 -23.10
N ILE A 426 13.94 -19.22 -22.02
CA ILE A 426 14.06 -18.59 -20.68
C ILE A 426 15.50 -18.61 -20.17
N MET A 427 16.20 -19.73 -20.33
CA MET A 427 17.61 -19.84 -19.92
C MET A 427 18.51 -18.90 -20.72
N ASN A 428 18.37 -18.89 -22.05
CA ASN A 428 19.15 -18.03 -22.92
C ASN A 428 18.89 -16.56 -22.63
N GLU A 429 17.63 -16.16 -22.46
CA GLU A 429 17.27 -14.79 -22.11
C GLU A 429 17.82 -14.40 -20.73
N GLY A 430 17.82 -15.32 -19.76
CA GLY A 430 18.44 -15.09 -18.46
C GLY A 430 19.95 -14.86 -18.55
N ILE A 431 20.66 -15.65 -19.35
CA ILE A 431 22.10 -15.48 -19.61
C ILE A 431 22.37 -14.13 -20.28
N GLU A 432 21.61 -13.79 -21.32
CA GLU A 432 21.79 -12.54 -22.06
C GLU A 432 21.45 -11.32 -21.20
N THR A 433 20.40 -11.40 -20.38
CA THR A 433 20.07 -10.38 -19.39
C THR A 433 21.21 -10.20 -18.39
N ALA A 434 21.79 -11.29 -17.88
CA ALA A 434 22.94 -11.21 -16.98
C ALA A 434 24.13 -10.49 -17.64
N LYS A 435 24.46 -10.84 -18.88
CA LYS A 435 25.56 -10.18 -19.63
C LYS A 435 25.29 -8.70 -19.92
N LYS A 436 24.07 -8.35 -20.33
CA LYS A 436 23.71 -7.00 -20.79
C LYS A 436 23.45 -6.02 -19.65
N SER A 437 22.96 -6.50 -18.50
CA SER A 437 22.57 -5.65 -17.37
C SER A 437 23.73 -4.87 -16.74
N GLY A 438 24.99 -5.31 -16.96
CA GLY A 438 26.16 -4.76 -16.29
C GLY A 438 26.18 -5.02 -14.78
N LEU A 439 25.26 -5.84 -14.27
CA LEU A 439 25.11 -6.15 -12.85
C LEU A 439 26.00 -7.33 -12.40
N PHE A 440 26.57 -8.07 -13.34
CA PHE A 440 27.29 -9.32 -13.11
C PHE A 440 28.69 -9.29 -13.69
N ARG A 441 29.59 -10.07 -13.09
CA ARG A 441 30.96 -10.32 -13.55
C ARG A 441 31.06 -11.75 -14.08
N SER A 442 32.02 -11.99 -14.98
CA SER A 442 32.29 -13.35 -15.45
C SER A 442 32.67 -14.25 -14.28
N GLY A 443 32.06 -15.43 -14.21
CA GLY A 443 32.21 -16.38 -13.11
C GLY A 443 31.20 -16.21 -11.97
N ASP A 444 30.36 -15.17 -11.99
CA ASP A 444 29.23 -15.07 -11.06
C ASP A 444 28.23 -16.20 -11.30
N ARG A 445 27.62 -16.69 -10.22
CA ARG A 445 26.54 -17.67 -10.30
C ARG A 445 25.20 -16.96 -10.27
N VAL A 446 24.27 -17.36 -11.13
CA VAL A 446 22.87 -16.91 -11.07
C VAL A 446 21.94 -18.10 -11.08
N ILE A 447 20.77 -17.93 -10.49
CA ILE A 447 19.68 -18.90 -10.55
C ILE A 447 18.70 -18.43 -11.62
N VAL A 448 18.36 -19.29 -12.57
CA VAL A 448 17.21 -19.09 -13.46
C VAL A 448 16.04 -19.90 -12.92
N ALA A 449 14.91 -19.26 -12.65
CA ALA A 449 13.70 -19.91 -12.13
C ALA A 449 12.46 -19.47 -12.91
N GLY A 450 11.50 -20.37 -13.08
CA GLY A 450 10.26 -20.04 -13.81
C GLY A 450 9.22 -21.13 -13.72
N SER A 451 8.14 -20.96 -14.48
CA SER A 451 7.09 -21.97 -14.63
C SER A 451 7.00 -22.45 -16.07
N LEU A 452 6.70 -23.74 -16.23
CA LEU A 452 6.36 -24.39 -17.50
C LEU A 452 4.99 -25.05 -17.39
N PRO A 453 4.08 -24.89 -18.37
CA PRO A 453 4.22 -24.08 -19.58
C PRO A 453 4.29 -22.57 -19.26
N VAL A 454 4.99 -21.81 -20.09
CA VAL A 454 5.41 -20.42 -19.82
C VAL A 454 4.23 -19.46 -19.59
N ASN A 455 3.10 -19.73 -20.25
CA ASN A 455 1.87 -18.94 -20.16
C ASN A 455 0.89 -19.48 -19.10
N SER A 456 1.35 -20.39 -18.23
CA SER A 456 0.51 -20.90 -17.14
C SER A 456 0.34 -19.86 -16.02
N ILE A 457 -0.82 -19.90 -15.37
CA ILE A 457 -1.06 -19.20 -14.10
C ILE A 457 -0.30 -19.90 -12.95
N GLU A 458 0.24 -21.10 -13.22
CA GLU A 458 0.99 -21.87 -12.25
C GLU A 458 2.30 -21.16 -11.89
N SER A 459 2.65 -21.30 -10.62
CA SER A 459 3.87 -20.71 -10.06
C SER A 459 5.11 -21.53 -10.40
N THR A 460 6.28 -21.00 -10.06
CA THR A 460 7.61 -21.60 -10.26
C THR A 460 7.61 -23.11 -10.08
N ASN A 461 8.05 -23.84 -11.11
CA ASN A 461 8.15 -25.30 -11.10
C ASN A 461 9.49 -25.84 -11.62
N PHE A 462 10.42 -24.97 -12.04
CA PHE A 462 11.81 -25.33 -12.31
C PHE A 462 12.79 -24.28 -11.77
N LEU A 463 14.02 -24.73 -11.50
CA LEU A 463 15.17 -23.87 -11.26
C LEU A 463 16.42 -24.47 -11.90
N GLN A 464 17.38 -23.62 -12.24
CA GLN A 464 18.70 -24.03 -12.69
C GLN A 464 19.76 -23.03 -12.20
N VAL A 465 20.90 -23.54 -11.74
CA VAL A 465 22.07 -22.71 -11.44
C VAL A 465 22.94 -22.65 -12.68
N ILE A 466 23.33 -21.45 -13.09
CA ILE A 466 24.23 -21.20 -14.21
C ILE A 466 25.37 -20.28 -13.78
N MET A 467 26.44 -20.29 -14.57
CA MET A 467 27.59 -19.40 -14.40
C MET A 467 27.61 -18.42 -15.58
N VAL A 468 27.80 -17.13 -15.29
CA VAL A 468 27.79 -16.03 -16.28
C VAL A 468 29.09 -15.95 -17.06
#